data_AF-A0A0R1U803-F1
#
_entry.id   AF-A0A0R1U803-F1
#
_cell.length_a   1.000
_cell.length_b   1.000
_cell.length_c   1.000
_cell.angle_alpha   90.00
_cell.angle_beta   90.00
_cell.angle_gamma   90.00
#
_symmetry.space_group_name_H-M   'P 1'
#
loop_
_entity.id
_entity.type
_entity.pdbx_description
1 polymer ?
#
loop_
_entity_poly.entity_id
_entity_poly.type
_entity_poly.pdbx_seq_one_letter_code
_entity_poly.pdbx_strand_id
1 'polypeptide(L)'
;MYETSSVSNNGEFSLNVGHHSVVQKGDVGSAYVYALQLRDNAQSTYVLRRSKSGGAFTQILDLHGTAAGHTQTWSYAGPNNWFIGTKSSNGWAIQIARVNIKNNGGYHDTHFDFPRLAHLDRAGNLSYTGSLVRAEAAVSPDHTKFLLVTVDSNGKGYFTIYNLSAINNALDSVQNNDGAHRYFDIGKIESNEIIDSFVIEKLFSNNVNDTSYVLHSLQGFDIDNDNNVFISSQKAPIINTRTGAFPKGNTFHKEILVIPANARYDQNQWTNVNLSASGVIDQPHTGRHTEVEGIQAIDSNNAYLTVAYHIKKKKSDGTYVSYTDYSTIYKLSWY
;
A
#
# COMPACT_ATOMS: atom_id res chain seq x y z
N MET A 1 -5.41 20.45 -10.39
CA MET A 1 -5.09 19.86 -9.07
C MET A 1 -4.67 20.98 -8.16
N TYR A 2 -5.22 21.04 -6.95
CA TYR A 2 -4.78 21.93 -5.90
C TYR A 2 -3.50 21.36 -5.27
N GLU A 3 -2.48 22.18 -5.05
CA GLU A 3 -1.24 21.74 -4.41
C GLU A 3 -1.08 22.43 -3.04
N THR A 4 -0.75 21.65 -2.01
CA THR A 4 -0.34 22.17 -0.70
C THR A 4 1.04 21.64 -0.33
N SER A 5 1.89 22.52 0.21
CA SER A 5 3.18 22.17 0.83
C SER A 5 3.21 22.49 2.33
N SER A 6 2.08 22.97 2.87
CA SER A 6 1.87 23.27 4.29
C SER A 6 1.59 21.98 5.06
N VAL A 7 2.63 21.17 5.25
CA VAL A 7 2.55 19.85 5.91
C VAL A 7 3.21 19.90 7.28
N SER A 8 2.55 19.35 8.29
CA SER A 8 3.05 19.25 9.65
C SER A 8 3.29 17.79 10.04
N ASN A 9 4.36 17.54 10.80
CA ASN A 9 4.62 16.26 11.45
C ASN A 9 4.12 16.31 12.89
N ASN A 10 3.11 15.49 13.19
CA ASN A 10 2.42 15.43 14.47
C ASN A 10 2.79 14.19 15.30
N GLY A 11 3.80 13.43 14.89
CA GLY A 11 4.30 12.27 15.62
C GLY A 11 4.92 11.20 14.73
N GLU A 12 5.72 10.34 15.33
CA GLU A 12 6.49 9.33 14.61
C GLU A 12 6.47 7.98 15.32
N PHE A 13 6.49 6.90 14.54
CA PHE A 13 6.74 5.55 15.01
C PHE A 13 7.91 4.94 14.24
N SER A 14 9.06 4.79 14.91
CA SER A 14 10.21 4.08 14.33
C SER A 14 9.88 2.61 14.04
N LEU A 15 10.34 2.11 12.89
CA LEU A 15 10.17 0.73 12.43
C LEU A 15 11.52 -0.01 12.42
N ASN A 16 12.10 -0.18 13.61
CA ASN A 16 13.31 -0.99 13.83
C ASN A 16 12.98 -2.49 13.79
N VAL A 17 12.64 -3.01 12.61
CA VAL A 17 12.17 -4.38 12.40
C VAL A 17 13.28 -5.43 12.30
N GLY A 18 14.56 -5.02 12.48
CA GLY A 18 15.71 -5.92 12.52
C GLY A 18 16.15 -6.49 11.16
N HIS A 19 15.64 -5.95 10.06
CA HIS A 19 16.01 -6.36 8.70
C HIS A 19 16.04 -5.14 7.77
N HIS A 20 17.03 -5.08 6.88
CA HIS A 20 17.33 -3.92 6.04
C HIS A 20 16.64 -3.93 4.67
N SER A 21 15.43 -4.50 4.63
CA SER A 21 14.53 -4.31 3.49
C SER A 21 13.60 -3.15 3.76
N VAL A 22 13.06 -2.57 2.71
CA VAL A 22 12.02 -1.57 2.84
C VAL A 22 10.75 -2.17 3.48
N VAL A 23 10.21 -1.48 4.48
CA VAL A 23 8.85 -1.74 4.97
C VAL A 23 7.87 -1.14 3.97
N GLN A 24 7.08 -1.99 3.32
CA GLN A 24 6.13 -1.65 2.26
C GLN A 24 4.81 -1.06 2.78
N LYS A 25 4.47 -1.31 4.05
CA LYS A 25 3.32 -0.72 4.73
C LYS A 25 3.54 -0.74 6.23
N GLY A 26 3.49 0.43 6.85
CA GLY A 26 3.27 0.58 8.28
C GLY A 26 1.78 0.76 8.59
N ASP A 27 1.32 0.24 9.73
CA ASP A 27 -0.06 0.45 10.20
C ASP A 27 -0.08 0.69 11.71
N VAL A 28 -0.77 1.74 12.13
CA VAL A 28 -0.87 2.18 13.54
C VAL A 28 -2.27 1.88 14.06
N GLY A 29 -2.39 0.76 14.78
CA GLY A 29 -3.62 0.39 15.48
C GLY A 29 -3.80 1.12 16.82
N SER A 30 -4.85 0.73 17.54
CA SER A 30 -5.11 1.22 18.90
C SER A 30 -4.05 0.73 19.89
N ALA A 31 -3.68 -0.56 19.83
CA ALA A 31 -2.74 -1.21 20.75
C ALA A 31 -1.36 -1.52 20.16
N TYR A 32 -1.24 -1.60 18.83
CA TYR A 32 -0.05 -2.13 18.16
C TYR A 32 0.37 -1.28 16.96
N VAL A 33 1.65 -1.36 16.61
CA VAL A 33 2.21 -0.89 15.33
C VAL A 33 2.63 -2.11 14.53
N TYR A 34 2.25 -2.14 13.26
CA TYR A 34 2.55 -3.20 12.31
C TYR A 34 3.51 -2.71 11.23
N ALA A 35 4.28 -3.64 10.69
CA ALA A 35 5.17 -3.42 9.55
C ALA A 35 5.10 -4.62 8.62
N LEU A 36 4.64 -4.41 7.39
CA LEU A 36 4.73 -5.35 6.29
C LEU A 36 6.05 -5.14 5.54
N GLN A 37 6.86 -6.18 5.43
CA GLN A 37 8.18 -6.10 4.80
C GLN A 37 8.35 -7.24 3.78
N LEU A 38 8.86 -6.91 2.60
CA LEU A 38 9.25 -7.89 1.61
C LEU A 38 10.70 -8.34 1.83
N ARG A 39 10.94 -9.64 1.79
CA ARG A 39 12.28 -10.24 1.91
C ARG A 39 12.52 -11.21 0.74
N ASP A 40 13.70 -11.81 0.72
CA ASP A 40 14.06 -12.87 -0.23
C ASP A 40 13.89 -12.41 -1.69
N ASN A 41 14.42 -11.22 -2.02
CA ASN A 41 14.26 -10.55 -3.32
C ASN A 41 12.78 -10.29 -3.70
N ALA A 42 12.00 -9.84 -2.72
CA ALA A 42 10.57 -9.55 -2.86
C ALA A 42 9.71 -10.76 -3.24
N GLN A 43 10.13 -11.97 -2.86
CA GLN A 43 9.37 -13.20 -3.07
C GLN A 43 8.56 -13.60 -1.82
N SER A 44 8.90 -13.05 -0.66
CA SER A 44 8.26 -13.40 0.61
C SER A 44 7.81 -12.16 1.37
N THR A 45 6.64 -12.26 2.01
CA THR A 45 6.00 -11.17 2.74
C THR A 45 5.96 -11.49 4.22
N TYR A 46 6.56 -10.64 5.03
CA TYR A 46 6.60 -10.77 6.49
C TYR A 46 5.79 -9.66 7.12
N VAL A 47 4.94 -9.99 8.07
CA VAL A 47 4.25 -8.99 8.91
C VAL A 47 4.78 -9.09 10.32
N LEU A 48 5.28 -7.97 10.81
CA LEU A 48 5.77 -7.81 12.17
C LEU A 48 4.86 -6.89 12.96
N ARG A 49 4.80 -7.09 14.26
CA ARG A 49 4.01 -6.28 15.19
C ARG A 49 4.79 -5.98 16.46
N ARG A 50 4.63 -4.77 17.01
CA ARG A 50 5.04 -4.42 18.38
C ARG A 50 3.92 -3.68 19.12
N SER A 51 4.00 -3.62 20.45
CA SER A 51 3.10 -2.74 21.21
C SER A 51 3.31 -1.29 20.77
N LYS A 52 2.22 -0.53 20.69
CA LYS A 52 2.25 0.91 20.39
C LYS A 52 3.02 1.69 21.46
N SER A 53 3.04 1.19 22.70
CA SER A 53 3.83 1.76 23.80
C SER A 53 5.34 1.48 23.69
N GLY A 54 5.79 0.70 22.71
CA GLY A 54 7.20 0.36 22.49
C GLY A 54 7.49 -1.14 22.54
N GLY A 55 8.79 -1.47 22.65
CA GLY A 55 9.28 -2.85 22.62
C GLY A 55 9.71 -3.33 21.22
N ALA A 56 10.14 -4.59 21.16
CA ALA A 56 10.64 -5.21 19.95
C ALA A 56 9.51 -5.67 19.01
N PHE A 57 9.79 -5.63 17.71
CA PHE A 57 8.92 -6.24 16.71
C PHE A 57 9.00 -7.76 16.78
N THR A 58 7.84 -8.41 16.76
CA THR A 58 7.69 -9.86 16.65
C THR A 58 7.01 -10.17 15.33
N GLN A 59 7.52 -11.15 14.60
CA GLN A 59 6.90 -11.66 13.39
C GLN A 59 5.59 -12.38 13.74
N ILE A 60 4.50 -12.04 13.07
CA ILE A 60 3.17 -12.63 13.27
C ILE A 60 2.65 -13.39 12.05
N LEU A 61 3.22 -13.10 10.88
CA LEU A 61 2.86 -13.74 9.61
C LEU A 61 4.08 -13.79 8.70
N ASP A 62 4.22 -14.89 7.97
CA ASP A 62 5.28 -15.14 7.01
C ASP A 62 4.71 -15.88 5.79
N LEU A 63 4.65 -15.18 4.67
CA LEU A 63 4.03 -15.65 3.44
C LEU A 63 5.11 -15.89 2.39
N HIS A 64 5.06 -17.04 1.73
CA HIS A 64 5.96 -17.47 0.66
C HIS A 64 5.17 -17.90 -0.56
N GLY A 65 5.87 -18.18 -1.67
CA GLY A 65 5.27 -18.79 -2.85
C GLY A 65 4.05 -18.00 -3.34
N THR A 66 2.91 -18.67 -3.46
CA THR A 66 1.68 -18.00 -3.89
C THR A 66 0.89 -17.37 -2.74
N ALA A 67 1.19 -17.70 -1.48
CA ALA A 67 0.64 -16.96 -0.34
C ALA A 67 1.16 -15.52 -0.30
N ALA A 68 2.34 -15.28 -0.86
CA ALA A 68 2.96 -13.96 -0.95
C ALA A 68 2.57 -13.20 -2.23
N GLY A 69 3.04 -11.95 -2.27
CA GLY A 69 3.06 -11.06 -3.42
C GLY A 69 3.56 -9.69 -2.98
N HIS A 70 4.20 -8.95 -3.89
CA HIS A 70 4.53 -7.56 -3.62
C HIS A 70 3.21 -6.79 -3.46
N THR A 71 3.01 -6.22 -2.28
CA THR A 71 1.76 -5.55 -1.89
C THR A 71 2.03 -4.53 -0.80
N GLN A 72 1.14 -3.54 -0.72
CA GLN A 72 1.05 -2.60 0.39
C GLN A 72 -0.25 -2.81 1.20
N THR A 73 -0.93 -3.94 0.96
CA THR A 73 -2.16 -4.33 1.65
C THR A 73 -1.84 -5.03 2.97
N TRP A 74 -2.10 -4.31 4.06
CA TRP A 74 -2.25 -4.83 5.41
C TRP A 74 -3.34 -4.01 6.10
N SER A 75 -4.58 -4.48 6.04
CA SER A 75 -5.74 -3.68 6.48
C SER A 75 -6.65 -4.47 7.40
N TYR A 76 -7.04 -3.85 8.51
CA TYR A 76 -7.85 -4.50 9.53
C TYR A 76 -9.25 -4.84 8.97
N ALA A 77 -9.59 -6.12 8.92
CA ALA A 77 -10.85 -6.62 8.39
C ALA A 77 -11.87 -6.94 9.50
N GLY A 78 -11.56 -6.64 10.76
CA GLY A 78 -12.35 -7.05 11.93
C GLY A 78 -11.55 -7.92 12.90
N PRO A 79 -12.18 -8.44 13.97
CA PRO A 79 -11.47 -9.06 15.08
C PRO A 79 -10.49 -10.17 14.64
N ASN A 80 -9.19 -9.91 14.82
CA ASN A 80 -8.06 -10.76 14.40
C ASN A 80 -7.96 -11.02 12.88
N ASN A 81 -8.83 -10.44 12.06
CA ASN A 81 -8.84 -10.62 10.62
C ASN A 81 -8.15 -9.43 9.93
N TRP A 82 -7.34 -9.74 8.92
CA TRP A 82 -6.61 -8.75 8.13
C TRP A 82 -6.69 -9.10 6.65
N PHE A 83 -6.91 -8.10 5.81
CA PHE A 83 -6.74 -8.25 4.37
C PHE A 83 -5.25 -8.23 4.03
N ILE A 84 -4.85 -9.10 3.11
CA ILE A 84 -3.49 -9.27 2.61
C ILE A 84 -3.51 -9.44 1.09
N GLY A 85 -2.46 -8.95 0.43
CA GLY A 85 -2.21 -9.25 -0.99
C GLY A 85 -1.56 -10.63 -1.15
N THR A 86 -2.06 -11.42 -2.10
CA THR A 86 -1.56 -12.79 -2.40
C THR A 86 -1.49 -13.02 -3.91
N LYS A 87 -0.95 -14.18 -4.33
CA LYS A 87 -0.88 -14.64 -5.72
C LYS A 87 -0.22 -13.60 -6.63
N SER A 88 1.11 -13.61 -6.68
CA SER A 88 1.85 -12.66 -7.50
C SER A 88 1.72 -12.93 -9.00
N SER A 89 1.67 -11.85 -9.77
CA SER A 89 1.85 -11.83 -11.23
C SER A 89 2.82 -10.70 -11.57
N ASN A 90 3.93 -11.01 -12.23
CA ASN A 90 5.04 -10.06 -12.45
C ASN A 90 5.51 -9.37 -11.15
N GLY A 91 5.53 -10.12 -10.05
CA GLY A 91 5.96 -9.66 -8.74
C GLY A 91 4.85 -9.06 -7.87
N TRP A 92 3.84 -8.41 -8.46
CA TRP A 92 2.76 -7.74 -7.74
C TRP A 92 1.62 -8.68 -7.36
N ALA A 93 1.03 -8.50 -6.18
CA ALA A 93 -0.19 -9.20 -5.80
C ALA A 93 -1.33 -8.83 -6.75
N ILE A 94 -2.05 -9.84 -7.24
CA ILE A 94 -3.25 -9.67 -8.08
C ILE A 94 -4.49 -10.27 -7.41
N GLN A 95 -4.39 -10.55 -6.11
CA GLN A 95 -5.46 -11.13 -5.33
C GLN A 95 -5.46 -10.56 -3.91
N ILE A 96 -6.64 -10.42 -3.31
CA ILE A 96 -6.83 -10.03 -1.91
C ILE A 96 -7.41 -11.21 -1.15
N ALA A 97 -6.74 -11.62 -0.07
CA ALA A 97 -7.19 -12.66 0.85
C ALA A 97 -7.42 -12.08 2.25
N ARG A 98 -8.08 -12.85 3.13
CA ARG A 98 -8.26 -12.49 4.53
C ARG A 98 -7.66 -13.55 5.44
N VAL A 99 -6.69 -13.13 6.25
CA VAL A 99 -6.01 -13.98 7.24
C VAL A 99 -6.55 -13.69 8.63
N ASN A 100 -6.81 -14.74 9.41
CA ASN A 100 -7.06 -14.60 10.84
C ASN A 100 -5.77 -14.84 11.62
N ILE A 101 -5.10 -13.80 12.13
CA ILE A 101 -3.78 -13.95 12.75
C ILE A 101 -3.77 -14.77 14.06
N LYS A 102 -4.94 -15.01 14.66
CA LYS A 102 -5.04 -15.87 15.86
C LYS A 102 -5.02 -17.35 15.49
N ASN A 103 -5.66 -17.70 14.38
CA ASN A 103 -5.83 -19.09 13.95
C ASN A 103 -4.86 -19.50 12.83
N ASN A 104 -4.42 -18.54 12.03
CA ASN A 104 -3.64 -18.67 10.80
C ASN A 104 -2.47 -17.68 10.80
N GLY A 105 -1.90 -17.38 11.97
CA GLY A 105 -0.61 -16.72 12.06
C GLY A 105 0.53 -17.69 11.76
N GLY A 106 1.71 -17.16 11.45
CA GLY A 106 2.89 -17.97 11.12
C GLY A 106 3.11 -18.17 9.62
N TYR A 107 3.66 -19.33 9.25
CA TYR A 107 4.15 -19.65 7.91
C TYR A 107 3.05 -20.17 6.97
N HIS A 108 3.02 -19.65 5.74
CA HIS A 108 2.15 -20.08 4.65
C HIS A 108 2.87 -19.97 3.31
N ASP A 109 2.67 -20.91 2.38
CA ASP A 109 3.31 -20.92 1.04
C ASP A 109 2.32 -20.90 -0.13
N THR A 110 1.02 -21.02 0.16
CA THR A 110 -0.04 -21.00 -0.85
C THR A 110 -1.20 -20.06 -0.50
N HIS A 111 -1.67 -19.30 -1.50
CA HIS A 111 -2.88 -18.47 -1.34
C HIS A 111 -4.16 -19.29 -1.08
N PHE A 112 -4.11 -20.60 -1.26
CA PHE A 112 -5.21 -21.51 -0.93
C PHE A 112 -5.44 -21.67 0.57
N ASP A 113 -4.47 -21.27 1.40
CA ASP A 113 -4.57 -21.30 2.86
C ASP A 113 -5.56 -20.28 3.43
N PHE A 114 -6.09 -19.37 2.59
CA PHE A 114 -6.95 -18.28 3.01
C PHE A 114 -8.24 -18.22 2.18
N PRO A 115 -9.38 -17.81 2.79
CA PRO A 115 -10.51 -17.29 2.02
C PRO A 115 -10.06 -16.03 1.27
N ARG A 116 -10.42 -15.95 -0.01
CA ARG A 116 -9.92 -14.90 -0.90
C ARG A 116 -10.97 -14.40 -1.88
N LEU A 117 -10.83 -13.15 -2.27
CA LEU A 117 -11.60 -12.56 -3.36
C LEU A 117 -10.93 -12.94 -4.68
N ALA A 118 -11.69 -13.31 -5.69
CA ALA A 118 -11.19 -13.61 -7.03
C ALA A 118 -11.93 -12.81 -8.09
N HIS A 119 -11.39 -12.84 -9.31
CA HIS A 119 -11.91 -12.09 -10.46
C HIS A 119 -12.01 -10.58 -10.18
N LEU A 120 -10.94 -10.03 -9.59
CA LEU A 120 -10.92 -8.63 -9.14
C LEU A 120 -11.14 -7.61 -10.26
N ASP A 121 -10.90 -8.02 -11.51
CA ASP A 121 -11.24 -7.30 -12.75
C ASP A 121 -12.76 -7.13 -12.98
N ARG A 122 -13.62 -7.79 -12.19
CA ARG A 122 -15.09 -7.67 -12.24
C ARG A 122 -15.66 -6.75 -11.15
N ALA A 123 -14.80 -6.15 -10.34
CA ALA A 123 -15.24 -5.30 -9.24
C ALA A 123 -16.01 -4.06 -9.75
N GLY A 124 -17.01 -3.65 -8.98
CA GLY A 124 -17.77 -2.42 -9.22
C GLY A 124 -18.60 -2.38 -10.51
N ASN A 125 -18.75 -3.52 -11.21
CA ASN A 125 -19.32 -3.60 -12.56
C ASN A 125 -18.65 -2.65 -13.56
N LEU A 126 -17.35 -2.40 -13.39
CA LEU A 126 -16.57 -1.53 -14.26
C LEU A 126 -16.09 -2.29 -15.50
N SER A 127 -16.06 -1.61 -16.65
CA SER A 127 -15.54 -2.17 -17.89
C SER A 127 -14.01 -2.26 -17.86
N TYR A 128 -13.48 -3.42 -17.52
CA TYR A 128 -12.04 -3.69 -17.52
C TYR A 128 -11.50 -3.86 -18.95
N THR A 129 -10.46 -3.11 -19.31
CA THR A 129 -9.94 -3.06 -20.69
C THR A 129 -8.55 -3.67 -20.86
N GLY A 130 -7.79 -3.83 -19.78
CA GLY A 130 -6.44 -4.41 -19.80
C GLY A 130 -6.35 -5.70 -19.00
N SER A 131 -5.14 -6.25 -18.86
CA SER A 131 -4.89 -7.37 -17.93
C SER A 131 -4.62 -6.82 -16.53
N LEU A 132 -5.18 -7.44 -15.49
CA LEU A 132 -4.90 -7.10 -14.09
C LEU A 132 -3.42 -7.32 -13.76
N VAL A 133 -2.73 -6.27 -13.30
CA VAL A 133 -1.30 -6.33 -12.92
C VAL A 133 -1.04 -6.04 -11.45
N ARG A 134 -1.99 -5.43 -10.75
CA ARG A 134 -1.87 -5.15 -9.31
C ARG A 134 -3.23 -5.01 -8.66
N ALA A 135 -3.37 -5.52 -7.45
CA ALA A 135 -4.52 -5.31 -6.58
C ALA A 135 -4.06 -4.87 -5.19
N GLU A 136 -4.72 -3.87 -4.64
CA GLU A 136 -4.54 -3.42 -3.26
C GLU A 136 -5.90 -3.25 -2.58
N ALA A 137 -5.93 -3.37 -1.26
CA ALA A 137 -7.13 -3.13 -0.48
C ALA A 137 -6.85 -2.24 0.73
N ALA A 138 -7.89 -1.54 1.16
CA ALA A 138 -7.86 -0.70 2.35
C ALA A 138 -9.22 -0.68 3.06
N VAL A 139 -9.24 -0.23 4.31
CA VAL A 139 -10.45 -0.20 5.15
C VAL A 139 -10.54 1.15 5.86
N SER A 140 -11.72 1.76 5.82
CA SER A 140 -11.94 3.07 6.44
C SER A 140 -11.65 3.06 7.96
N PRO A 141 -11.27 4.22 8.54
CA PRO A 141 -10.99 4.34 9.98
C PRO A 141 -12.12 3.87 10.91
N ASP A 142 -13.38 4.08 10.51
CA ASP A 142 -14.57 3.59 11.24
C ASP A 142 -14.88 2.10 11.02
N HIS A 143 -14.10 1.43 10.17
CA HIS A 143 -14.23 0.03 9.80
C HIS A 143 -15.58 -0.33 9.17
N THR A 144 -16.17 0.60 8.42
CA THR A 144 -17.44 0.37 7.72
C THR A 144 -17.27 0.12 6.23
N LYS A 145 -16.15 0.55 5.63
CA LYS A 145 -15.93 0.51 4.18
C LYS A 145 -14.68 -0.26 3.81
N PHE A 146 -14.73 -0.94 2.67
CA PHE A 146 -13.62 -1.64 2.04
C PHE A 146 -13.35 -1.02 0.68
N LEU A 147 -12.15 -0.49 0.48
CA LEU A 147 -11.65 -0.04 -0.82
C LEU A 147 -10.92 -1.21 -1.48
N LEU A 148 -11.30 -1.53 -2.71
CA LEU A 148 -10.50 -2.32 -3.65
C LEU A 148 -9.94 -1.40 -4.73
N VAL A 149 -8.64 -1.48 -4.94
CA VAL A 149 -7.96 -0.84 -6.06
C VAL A 149 -7.34 -1.91 -6.94
N THR A 150 -7.60 -1.84 -8.24
CA THR A 150 -6.93 -2.67 -9.23
C THR A 150 -6.31 -1.80 -10.31
N VAL A 151 -5.15 -2.21 -10.82
CA VAL A 151 -4.46 -1.52 -11.92
C VAL A 151 -4.30 -2.49 -13.07
N ASP A 152 -4.54 -2.02 -14.28
CA ASP A 152 -4.32 -2.81 -15.50
C ASP A 152 -2.98 -2.50 -16.18
N SER A 153 -2.63 -3.33 -17.16
CA SER A 153 -1.40 -3.24 -17.94
C SER A 153 -1.23 -1.92 -18.73
N ASN A 154 -2.28 -1.13 -18.88
CA ASN A 154 -2.26 0.18 -19.54
C ASN A 154 -2.08 1.34 -18.55
N GLY A 155 -1.91 1.05 -17.25
CA GLY A 155 -1.77 2.09 -16.22
C GLY A 155 -3.10 2.72 -15.81
N LYS A 156 -4.23 2.13 -16.20
CA LYS A 156 -5.56 2.54 -15.73
C LYS A 156 -5.80 1.97 -14.32
N GLY A 157 -6.31 2.82 -13.43
CA GLY A 157 -6.74 2.44 -12.08
C GLY A 157 -8.25 2.31 -12.00
N TYR A 158 -8.72 1.26 -11.35
CA TYR A 158 -10.13 0.99 -11.08
C TYR A 158 -10.31 0.94 -9.57
N PHE A 159 -11.29 1.68 -9.08
CA PHE A 159 -11.56 1.85 -7.67
C PHE A 159 -12.98 1.41 -7.40
N THR A 160 -13.18 0.58 -6.38
CA THR A 160 -14.51 0.21 -5.91
C THR A 160 -14.54 0.21 -4.40
N ILE A 161 -15.53 0.88 -3.84
CA ILE A 161 -15.76 0.99 -2.41
C ILE A 161 -17.01 0.17 -2.09
N TYR A 162 -16.87 -0.79 -1.18
CA TYR A 162 -17.94 -1.67 -0.72
C TYR A 162 -18.24 -1.43 0.76
N ASN A 163 -19.43 -1.82 1.21
CA ASN A 163 -19.65 -2.07 2.63
C ASN A 163 -18.69 -3.19 3.10
N LEU A 164 -17.92 -2.94 4.16
CA LEU A 164 -16.95 -3.92 4.69
C LEU A 164 -17.64 -5.21 5.15
N SER A 165 -18.84 -5.09 5.72
CA SER A 165 -19.63 -6.22 6.18
C SER A 165 -19.98 -7.18 5.05
N ALA A 166 -20.34 -6.68 3.86
CA ALA A 166 -20.60 -7.50 2.69
C ALA A 166 -19.36 -8.30 2.24
N ILE A 167 -18.18 -7.67 2.23
CA ILE A 167 -16.91 -8.34 1.90
C ILE A 167 -16.58 -9.43 2.92
N ASN A 168 -16.76 -9.15 4.20
CA ASN A 168 -16.53 -10.15 5.25
C ASN A 168 -17.50 -11.32 5.13
N ASN A 169 -18.80 -11.06 4.92
CA ASN A 169 -19.81 -12.11 4.72
C ASN A 169 -19.50 -12.97 3.48
N ALA A 170 -19.05 -12.35 2.39
CA ALA A 170 -18.62 -13.05 1.18
C ALA A 170 -17.45 -14.01 1.46
N LEU A 171 -16.45 -13.56 2.23
CA LEU A 171 -15.31 -14.40 2.62
C LEU A 171 -15.66 -15.47 3.67
N ASP A 172 -16.59 -15.17 4.57
CA ASP A 172 -17.13 -16.14 5.54
C ASP A 172 -17.84 -17.29 4.80
N SER A 173 -18.60 -16.97 3.74
CA SER A 173 -19.36 -17.96 2.95
C SER A 173 -18.47 -19.03 2.29
N VAL A 174 -17.18 -18.74 2.12
CA VAL A 174 -16.20 -19.63 1.50
C VAL A 174 -15.10 -20.07 2.48
N GLN A 175 -15.16 -19.65 3.75
CA GLN A 175 -14.09 -19.89 4.73
C GLN A 175 -13.82 -21.37 4.97
N ASN A 176 -14.84 -22.22 4.85
CA ASN A 176 -14.74 -23.66 5.09
C ASN A 176 -14.58 -24.49 3.80
N ASN A 177 -14.44 -23.84 2.65
CA ASN A 177 -14.12 -24.52 1.40
C ASN A 177 -12.63 -24.88 1.36
N ASP A 178 -12.27 -25.88 0.57
CA ASP A 178 -10.88 -26.34 0.44
C ASP A 178 -10.20 -25.87 -0.84
N GLY A 179 -8.89 -25.60 -0.72
CA GLY A 179 -7.99 -25.42 -1.85
C GLY A 179 -8.42 -24.35 -2.86
N ALA A 180 -8.49 -24.76 -4.12
CA ALA A 180 -8.85 -23.90 -5.25
C ALA A 180 -10.27 -23.32 -5.17
N HIS A 181 -11.19 -23.91 -4.37
CA HIS A 181 -12.58 -23.46 -4.23
C HIS A 181 -12.81 -22.51 -3.05
N ARG A 182 -11.77 -22.21 -2.28
CA ARG A 182 -11.81 -21.28 -1.13
C ARG A 182 -11.77 -19.81 -1.54
N TYR A 183 -12.60 -19.44 -2.51
CA TYR A 183 -12.68 -18.08 -3.03
C TYR A 183 -14.12 -17.64 -3.28
N PHE A 184 -14.34 -16.32 -3.18
CA PHE A 184 -15.56 -15.67 -3.59
C PHE A 184 -15.30 -14.82 -4.85
N ASP A 185 -16.20 -14.89 -5.83
CA ASP A 185 -16.14 -14.05 -7.04
C ASP A 185 -16.65 -12.64 -6.71
N ILE A 186 -15.77 -11.63 -6.76
CA ILE A 186 -16.12 -10.25 -6.36
C ILE A 186 -17.29 -9.69 -7.18
N GLY A 187 -17.46 -10.15 -8.43
CA GLY A 187 -18.53 -9.69 -9.32
C GLY A 187 -19.93 -10.17 -8.89
N LYS A 188 -20.02 -11.03 -7.87
CA LYS A 188 -21.28 -11.51 -7.28
C LYS A 188 -21.70 -10.72 -6.04
N ILE A 189 -20.95 -9.70 -5.64
CA ILE A 189 -21.41 -8.79 -4.58
C ILE A 189 -22.59 -7.99 -5.14
N GLU A 190 -23.68 -7.96 -4.38
CA GLU A 190 -24.90 -7.26 -4.75
C GLU A 190 -24.65 -5.76 -4.96
N SER A 191 -25.29 -5.17 -5.97
CA SER A 191 -25.03 -3.78 -6.37
C SER A 191 -25.35 -2.75 -5.28
N ASN A 192 -26.26 -3.07 -4.34
CA ASN A 192 -26.58 -2.21 -3.20
C ASN A 192 -25.48 -2.19 -2.13
N GLU A 193 -24.50 -3.10 -2.19
CA GLU A 193 -23.34 -3.14 -1.30
C GLU A 193 -22.14 -2.36 -1.87
N ILE A 194 -22.24 -1.87 -3.12
CA ILE A 194 -21.28 -0.97 -3.74
C ILE A 194 -21.63 0.46 -3.34
N ILE A 195 -20.74 1.11 -2.59
CA ILE A 195 -20.88 2.49 -2.12
C ILE A 195 -20.51 3.47 -3.25
N ASP A 196 -19.42 3.19 -3.97
CA ASP A 196 -18.90 4.03 -5.05
C ASP A 196 -18.00 3.18 -5.97
N SER A 197 -17.93 3.53 -7.26
CA SER A 197 -16.97 2.95 -8.19
C SER A 197 -16.60 3.96 -9.27
N PHE A 198 -15.30 4.04 -9.59
CA PHE A 198 -14.79 4.98 -10.58
C PHE A 198 -13.48 4.50 -11.20
N VAL A 199 -13.11 5.13 -12.31
CA VAL A 199 -11.94 4.78 -13.12
C VAL A 199 -11.07 6.01 -13.35
N ILE A 200 -9.76 5.83 -13.25
CA ILE A 200 -8.76 6.82 -13.66
C ILE A 200 -8.00 6.25 -14.85
N GLU A 201 -8.34 6.74 -16.04
CA GLU A 201 -7.82 6.25 -17.34
C GLU A 201 -6.29 6.25 -17.41
N LYS A 202 -5.64 7.27 -16.86
CA LYS A 202 -4.19 7.44 -16.88
C LYS A 202 -3.64 7.62 -15.47
N LEU A 203 -3.90 6.64 -14.59
CA LEU A 203 -3.46 6.73 -13.19
C LEU A 203 -1.94 6.69 -13.09
N PHE A 204 -1.30 5.69 -13.69
CA PHE A 204 0.10 5.38 -13.42
C PHE A 204 0.93 5.03 -14.67
N SER A 205 2.14 5.60 -14.76
CA SER A 205 3.18 5.17 -15.70
C SER A 205 4.55 5.16 -15.01
N ASN A 206 5.33 4.09 -15.21
CA ASN A 206 6.68 3.98 -14.64
C ASN A 206 7.71 4.93 -15.30
N ASN A 207 7.32 5.61 -16.38
CA ASN A 207 8.08 6.66 -17.02
C ASN A 207 7.81 8.00 -16.32
N VAL A 208 8.74 8.43 -15.49
CA VAL A 208 8.69 9.69 -14.72
C VAL A 208 8.62 10.97 -15.57
N ASN A 209 8.83 10.87 -16.88
CA ASN A 209 8.74 12.00 -17.80
C ASN A 209 7.40 12.03 -18.56
N ASP A 210 6.52 11.05 -18.38
CA ASP A 210 5.23 10.97 -19.08
C ASP A 210 4.15 11.75 -18.34
N THR A 211 4.08 13.05 -18.59
CA THR A 211 3.12 13.96 -17.94
C THR A 211 1.66 13.70 -18.33
N SER A 212 1.37 12.67 -19.15
CA SER A 212 0.00 12.29 -19.46
C SER A 212 -0.64 11.41 -18.38
N TYR A 213 0.16 10.86 -17.46
CA TYR A 213 -0.30 10.09 -16.31
C TYR A 213 -0.26 10.93 -15.03
N VAL A 214 -1.14 10.59 -14.10
CA VAL A 214 -1.26 11.31 -12.81
C VAL A 214 -0.06 11.02 -11.93
N LEU A 215 0.37 9.75 -11.83
CA LEU A 215 1.41 9.29 -10.91
C LEU A 215 2.49 8.46 -11.60
N HIS A 216 3.66 8.40 -10.97
CA HIS A 216 4.84 7.70 -11.51
C HIS A 216 5.40 6.58 -10.65
N SER A 217 4.84 6.40 -9.46
CA SER A 217 5.04 5.24 -8.61
C SER A 217 3.84 5.09 -7.69
N LEU A 218 3.27 3.90 -7.58
CA LEU A 218 2.14 3.66 -6.67
C LEU A 218 2.69 2.99 -5.41
N GLN A 219 2.75 3.71 -4.31
CA GLN A 219 3.41 3.24 -3.09
C GLN A 219 2.44 2.93 -1.95
N GLY A 220 1.15 3.20 -2.10
CA GLY A 220 0.17 2.91 -1.06
C GLY A 220 -1.18 3.49 -1.40
N PHE A 221 -2.24 2.85 -0.90
CA PHE A 221 -3.63 3.28 -1.08
C PHE A 221 -4.35 3.22 0.27
N ASP A 222 -5.21 4.19 0.54
CA ASP A 222 -6.17 4.11 1.65
C ASP A 222 -7.43 4.95 1.38
N ILE A 223 -8.39 4.88 2.29
CA ILE A 223 -9.69 5.55 2.25
C ILE A 223 -10.03 6.10 3.64
N ASP A 224 -10.62 7.30 3.71
CA ASP A 224 -11.15 7.83 4.97
C ASP A 224 -12.66 7.56 5.14
N ASN A 225 -13.24 8.09 6.21
CA ASN A 225 -14.67 7.92 6.49
C ASN A 225 -15.57 8.71 5.52
N ASP A 226 -15.04 9.73 4.86
CA ASP A 226 -15.76 10.57 3.89
C ASP A 226 -15.61 10.05 2.44
N ASN A 227 -15.02 8.86 2.27
CA ASN A 227 -14.72 8.20 1.00
C ASN A 227 -13.62 8.89 0.18
N ASN A 228 -12.83 9.79 0.74
CA ASN A 228 -11.67 10.31 0.04
C ASN A 228 -10.64 9.19 -0.13
N VAL A 229 -10.09 9.05 -1.33
CA VAL A 229 -9.08 8.02 -1.64
C VAL A 229 -7.70 8.66 -1.64
N PHE A 230 -6.76 8.04 -0.94
CA PHE A 230 -5.40 8.52 -0.74
C PHE A 230 -4.43 7.62 -1.48
N ILE A 231 -3.46 8.21 -2.18
CA ILE A 231 -2.41 7.46 -2.87
C ILE A 231 -1.06 8.10 -2.56
N SER A 232 -0.17 7.38 -1.89
CA SER A 232 1.22 7.82 -1.74
C SER A 232 2.04 7.46 -2.99
N SER A 233 2.86 8.37 -3.48
CA SER A 233 3.66 8.21 -4.70
C SER A 233 5.07 8.75 -4.51
N GLN A 234 6.06 7.89 -4.79
CA GLN A 234 7.46 8.26 -5.00
C GLN A 234 8.18 7.06 -5.60
N LYS A 235 9.03 7.28 -6.62
CA LYS A 235 9.87 6.19 -7.13
C LYS A 235 11.10 6.00 -6.24
N ALA A 236 11.54 4.75 -6.08
CA ALA A 236 12.74 4.39 -5.32
C ALA A 236 13.97 5.22 -5.73
N PRO A 237 14.79 5.69 -4.78
CA PRO A 237 16.02 6.41 -5.11
C PRO A 237 17.01 5.50 -5.86
N ILE A 238 17.43 5.89 -7.05
CA ILE A 238 18.39 5.12 -7.85
C ILE A 238 19.81 5.61 -7.54
N ILE A 239 20.75 4.68 -7.33
CA ILE A 239 22.16 5.00 -7.13
C ILE A 239 22.97 4.65 -8.38
N ASN A 240 23.99 5.45 -8.69
CA ASN A 240 24.99 5.05 -9.67
C ASN A 240 25.87 3.95 -9.06
N THR A 241 25.81 2.74 -9.63
CA THR A 241 26.48 1.55 -9.09
C THR A 241 28.00 1.64 -9.11
N ARG A 242 28.60 2.53 -9.92
CA ARG A 242 30.05 2.72 -9.99
C ARG A 242 30.55 3.80 -9.04
N THR A 243 29.82 4.92 -8.94
CA THR A 243 30.28 6.10 -8.17
C THR A 243 29.66 6.20 -6.78
N GLY A 244 28.54 5.50 -6.53
CA GLY A 244 27.77 5.62 -5.29
C GLY A 244 27.08 6.97 -5.15
N ALA A 245 27.05 7.79 -6.20
CA ALA A 245 26.30 9.04 -6.22
C ALA A 245 24.82 8.73 -6.44
N PHE A 246 23.95 9.46 -5.78
CA PHE A 246 22.55 9.60 -6.19
C PHE A 246 22.51 10.72 -7.25
N PRO A 247 22.25 10.42 -8.53
CA PRO A 247 22.20 11.42 -9.59
C PRO A 247 21.31 12.62 -9.23
N LYS A 248 21.72 13.82 -9.68
CA LYS A 248 20.89 15.03 -9.54
C LYS A 248 19.55 14.81 -10.27
N GLY A 249 18.43 15.09 -9.60
CA GLY A 249 17.08 14.82 -10.12
C GLY A 249 16.53 13.42 -9.81
N ASN A 250 17.28 12.60 -9.06
CA ASN A 250 16.90 11.24 -8.66
C ASN A 250 16.29 11.17 -7.25
N THR A 251 16.08 12.33 -6.62
CA THR A 251 15.09 12.49 -5.56
C THR A 251 13.75 12.69 -6.25
N PHE A 252 13.17 11.59 -6.74
CA PHE A 252 11.89 11.62 -7.43
C PHE A 252 10.84 12.38 -6.59
N HIS A 253 9.92 13.05 -7.28
CA HIS A 253 8.83 13.75 -6.61
C HIS A 253 8.10 12.81 -5.65
N LYS A 254 7.79 13.31 -4.46
CA LYS A 254 7.11 12.59 -3.39
C LYS A 254 5.86 13.34 -3.01
N GLU A 255 4.76 12.63 -3.02
CA GLU A 255 3.44 13.22 -2.91
C GLU A 255 2.46 12.27 -2.24
N ILE A 256 1.40 12.84 -1.68
CA ILE A 256 0.15 12.14 -1.41
C ILE A 256 -0.90 12.78 -2.30
N LEU A 257 -1.51 11.97 -3.17
CA LEU A 257 -2.68 12.37 -3.93
C LEU A 257 -3.94 12.06 -3.11
N VAL A 258 -4.82 13.04 -2.96
CA VAL A 258 -6.14 12.89 -2.35
C VAL A 258 -7.21 13.13 -3.41
N ILE A 259 -7.99 12.09 -3.68
CA ILE A 259 -9.12 12.10 -4.62
C ILE A 259 -10.40 12.19 -3.80
N PRO A 260 -11.08 13.34 -3.77
CA PRO A 260 -12.26 13.52 -2.94
C PRO A 260 -13.49 12.77 -3.52
N ALA A 261 -14.38 12.35 -2.63
CA ALA A 261 -15.57 11.56 -3.00
C ALA A 261 -16.48 12.25 -4.02
N ASN A 262 -16.69 13.55 -3.85
CA ASN A 262 -17.57 14.36 -4.69
C ASN A 262 -16.92 14.87 -5.98
N ALA A 263 -15.65 14.57 -6.24
CA ALA A 263 -14.96 15.05 -7.44
C ALA A 263 -14.01 14.01 -8.07
N ARG A 264 -14.44 12.73 -8.12
CA ARG A 264 -13.73 11.64 -8.82
C ARG A 264 -13.33 11.96 -10.26
N TYR A 265 -14.09 12.82 -10.93
CA TYR A 265 -13.90 13.15 -12.35
C TYR A 265 -13.44 14.59 -12.59
N ASP A 266 -13.17 15.37 -11.53
CA ASP A 266 -12.63 16.72 -11.64
C ASP A 266 -11.29 16.83 -10.91
N GLN A 267 -10.20 16.59 -11.66
CA GLN A 267 -8.84 16.66 -11.15
C GLN A 267 -8.45 18.06 -10.65
N ASN A 268 -9.22 19.11 -10.94
CA ASN A 268 -8.96 20.44 -10.38
C ASN A 268 -9.29 20.53 -8.89
N GLN A 269 -10.16 19.65 -8.40
CA GLN A 269 -10.54 19.56 -6.98
C GLN A 269 -9.73 18.52 -6.20
N TRP A 270 -8.86 17.76 -6.88
CA TRP A 270 -7.95 16.84 -6.21
C TRP A 270 -6.84 17.61 -5.50
N THR A 271 -6.37 17.07 -4.38
CA THR A 271 -5.27 17.67 -3.62
C THR A 271 -3.98 16.88 -3.80
N ASN A 272 -2.91 17.59 -4.17
CA ASN A 272 -1.54 17.12 -4.11
C ASN A 272 -0.88 17.64 -2.84
N VAL A 273 -0.54 16.73 -1.93
CA VAL A 273 0.28 17.06 -0.77
C VAL A 273 1.74 16.92 -1.19
N ASN A 274 2.38 18.04 -1.53
CA ASN A 274 3.73 18.10 -2.07
C ASN A 274 4.79 17.93 -0.96
N LEU A 275 5.15 16.68 -0.68
CA LEU A 275 6.15 16.34 0.34
C LEU A 275 7.57 16.76 -0.09
N SER A 276 7.83 16.90 -1.39
CA SER A 276 9.11 17.38 -1.91
C SER A 276 9.36 18.84 -1.56
N ALA A 277 8.36 19.68 -1.73
CA ALA A 277 8.45 21.11 -1.41
C ALA A 277 8.39 21.36 0.10
N SER A 278 7.59 20.58 0.82
CA SER A 278 7.48 20.70 2.28
C SER A 278 8.77 20.35 3.00
N GLY A 279 9.47 19.30 2.56
CA GLY A 279 10.68 18.80 3.24
C GLY A 279 10.43 18.17 4.62
N VAL A 280 9.17 18.02 5.04
CA VAL A 280 8.80 17.56 6.39
C VAL A 280 9.33 16.17 6.76
N ILE A 281 9.53 15.29 5.76
CA ILE A 281 10.11 13.95 5.93
C ILE A 281 11.58 13.86 5.47
N ASP A 282 12.19 14.98 5.04
CA ASP A 282 13.60 14.98 4.68
C ASP A 282 14.50 15.00 5.91
N GLN A 283 15.69 14.41 5.74
CA GLN A 283 16.75 14.39 6.75
C GLN A 283 17.97 15.11 6.17
N PRO A 284 17.91 16.46 6.01
CA PRO A 284 18.97 17.22 5.36
C PRO A 284 20.30 17.02 6.08
N HIS A 285 21.39 17.05 5.32
CA HIS A 285 22.76 16.86 5.81
C HIS A 285 23.10 15.47 6.38
N THR A 286 22.18 14.51 6.33
CA THR A 286 22.45 13.13 6.78
C THR A 286 22.94 12.19 5.67
N GLY A 287 22.82 12.61 4.41
CA GLY A 287 23.12 11.77 3.25
C GLY A 287 22.07 10.67 2.99
N ARG A 288 20.90 10.75 3.64
CA ARG A 288 19.79 9.81 3.45
C ARG A 288 18.82 10.31 2.39
N HIS A 289 18.29 9.37 1.62
CA HIS A 289 17.25 9.60 0.61
C HIS A 289 15.97 8.86 1.00
N THR A 290 14.82 9.49 0.83
CA THR A 290 13.52 8.89 1.21
C THR A 290 12.97 8.00 0.10
N GLU A 291 12.14 7.04 0.49
CA GLU A 291 11.15 6.35 -0.33
C GLU A 291 9.85 6.25 0.48
N VAL A 292 8.71 6.74 -0.02
CA VAL A 292 7.39 6.51 0.61
C VAL A 292 6.85 5.15 0.24
N GLU A 293 6.27 4.46 1.22
CA GLU A 293 6.05 3.00 1.21
C GLU A 293 4.80 2.64 2.05
N GLY A 294 3.66 3.15 1.63
CA GLY A 294 2.37 2.91 2.27
C GLY A 294 1.79 4.14 2.98
N ILE A 295 0.47 4.20 3.01
CA ILE A 295 -0.31 5.25 3.68
C ILE A 295 -1.40 4.63 4.53
N GLN A 296 -1.81 5.32 5.59
CA GLN A 296 -2.98 5.00 6.40
C GLN A 296 -3.80 6.28 6.63
N ALA A 297 -4.98 6.41 6.06
CA ALA A 297 -5.85 7.56 6.24
C ALA A 297 -6.35 7.64 7.69
N ILE A 298 -6.47 8.85 8.22
CA ILE A 298 -7.07 9.13 9.53
C ILE A 298 -8.35 9.92 9.32
N ASP A 299 -8.26 10.96 8.50
CA ASP A 299 -9.37 11.80 8.02
C ASP A 299 -8.91 12.53 6.73
N SER A 300 -9.75 13.42 6.20
CA SER A 300 -9.54 14.17 4.96
C SER A 300 -8.18 14.86 4.84
N ASN A 301 -7.59 15.27 5.97
CA ASN A 301 -6.37 16.07 6.00
C ASN A 301 -5.25 15.45 6.86
N ASN A 302 -5.44 14.22 7.33
CA ASN A 302 -4.49 13.55 8.22
C ASN A 302 -4.27 12.11 7.77
N ALA A 303 -3.00 11.70 7.75
CA ALA A 303 -2.63 10.32 7.45
C ALA A 303 -1.37 9.90 8.21
N TYR A 304 -1.22 8.60 8.46
CA TYR A 304 0.08 8.01 8.70
C TYR A 304 0.75 7.68 7.37
N LEU A 305 2.01 8.08 7.20
CA LEU A 305 2.81 7.83 6.00
C LEU A 305 4.04 7.02 6.39
N THR A 306 4.24 5.88 5.73
CA THR A 306 5.44 5.06 5.95
C THR A 306 6.54 5.52 5.02
N VAL A 307 7.73 5.77 5.57
CA VAL A 307 8.89 6.30 4.84
C VAL A 307 10.10 5.43 5.16
N ALA A 308 10.78 4.95 4.12
CA ALA A 308 12.08 4.31 4.21
C ALA A 308 13.20 5.32 3.91
N TYR A 309 14.31 5.19 4.62
CA TYR A 309 15.50 6.01 4.45
C TYR A 309 16.65 5.18 3.92
N HIS A 310 17.25 5.63 2.82
CA HIS A 310 18.27 4.91 2.09
C HIS A 310 19.62 5.60 2.20
N ILE A 311 20.67 4.81 2.36
CA ILE A 311 22.07 5.23 2.33
C ILE A 311 22.80 4.49 1.21
N LYS A 312 23.94 5.04 0.77
CA LYS A 312 24.84 4.31 -0.12
C LYS A 312 25.57 3.20 0.66
N LYS A 313 25.59 1.99 0.09
CA LYS A 313 26.39 0.87 0.61
C LYS A 313 27.25 0.29 -0.49
N LYS A 314 28.54 0.09 -0.23
CA LYS A 314 29.45 -0.59 -1.15
C LYS A 314 29.38 -2.10 -0.90
N LYS A 315 29.17 -2.88 -1.96
CA LYS A 315 29.20 -4.34 -1.97
C LYS A 315 30.64 -4.87 -2.06
N SER A 316 30.81 -6.16 -1.78
CA SER A 316 32.10 -6.86 -1.87
C SER A 316 32.69 -6.84 -3.29
N ASP A 317 31.85 -6.84 -4.32
CA ASP A 317 32.24 -6.72 -5.73
C ASP A 317 32.68 -5.29 -6.14
N GLY A 318 32.69 -4.35 -5.20
CA GLY A 318 33.09 -2.96 -5.42
C GLY A 318 31.98 -2.04 -5.94
N THR A 319 30.79 -2.58 -6.25
CA THR A 319 29.63 -1.79 -6.70
C THR A 319 28.91 -1.12 -5.53
N TYR A 320 28.12 -0.09 -5.81
CA TYR A 320 27.27 0.60 -4.85
C TYR A 320 25.80 0.25 -5.04
N VAL A 321 25.07 0.15 -3.92
CA VAL A 321 23.62 -0.02 -3.89
C VAL A 321 22.96 0.98 -2.96
N SER A 322 21.70 1.30 -3.26
CA SER A 322 20.79 1.99 -2.35
C SER A 322 20.38 0.98 -1.29
N TYR A 323 20.70 1.25 -0.04
CA TYR A 323 20.48 0.34 1.08
C TYR A 323 19.55 0.99 2.08
N THR A 324 18.48 0.30 2.45
CA THR A 324 17.55 0.78 3.48
C THR A 324 18.22 0.76 4.83
N ASP A 325 18.40 1.94 5.41
CA ASP A 325 18.96 2.14 6.73
C ASP A 325 17.90 1.84 7.81
N TYR A 326 16.78 2.57 7.75
CA TYR A 326 15.62 2.38 8.62
C TYR A 326 14.34 2.86 7.94
N SER A 327 13.20 2.57 8.57
CA SER A 327 11.89 3.10 8.20
C SER A 327 11.20 3.74 9.40
N THR A 328 10.32 4.71 9.12
CA THR A 328 9.52 5.43 10.13
C THR A 328 8.10 5.62 9.59
N ILE A 329 7.11 5.55 10.46
CA ILE A 329 5.75 6.03 10.18
C ILE A 329 5.62 7.46 10.70
N TYR A 330 5.27 8.41 9.84
CA TYR A 330 4.98 9.80 10.18
C TYR A 330 3.48 10.01 10.30
N LYS A 331 3.01 10.68 11.35
CA LYS A 331 1.63 11.22 11.42
C LYS A 331 1.64 12.62 10.81
N LEU A 332 1.13 12.76 9.60
CA LEU A 332 1.14 14.02 8.87
C LEU A 332 -0.24 14.68 8.88
N SER A 333 -0.25 16.01 8.85
CA SER A 333 -1.44 16.83 8.55
C SER A 333 -1.11 17.90 7.50
N TRP A 334 -2.11 18.32 6.74
CA TRP A 334 -1.95 19.39 5.73
C TRP A 334 -3.17 20.32 5.65
N TYR A 335 -2.95 21.51 5.10
CA TYR A 335 -3.92 22.61 5.05
C TYR A 335 -3.90 23.35 3.72
#